data_AF-A0A329TEC3-F1
#
_entry.id   AF-A0A329TEC3-F1
#
_cell.length_a   1.000
_cell.length_b   1.000
_cell.length_c   1.000
_cell.angle_alpha   90.00
_cell.angle_beta   90.00
_cell.angle_gamma   90.00
#
_symmetry.space_group_name_H-M   'P 1'
#
loop_
_entity.id
_entity.type
_entity.pdbx_description
1 polymer ?
#
loop_
_entity_poly.entity_id
_entity_poly.type
_entity_poly.pdbx_seq_one_letter_code
_entity_poly.pdbx_strand_id
1 'polypeptide(L)'
;MKKLTVYNVYLDDGKSVFRVTVPAASKKEAADYVQGNGDVVAINPAPVQGIDLHRLAYDLKSCQWSQTDVDIITRTLAACGLDR
;
A
#
# COMPACT_ATOMS: atom_id res chain seq x y z
N MET A 1 12.54 3.78 -8.57
CA MET A 1 11.21 4.40 -8.31
C MET A 1 11.34 5.34 -7.12
N LYS A 2 10.37 6.24 -6.90
CA LYS A 2 10.36 7.05 -5.68
C LYS A 2 9.97 6.16 -4.49
N LYS A 3 10.57 6.39 -3.32
CA LYS A 3 10.15 5.74 -2.08
C LYS A 3 8.71 6.15 -1.76
N LEU A 4 7.84 5.17 -1.58
CA LEU A 4 6.45 5.40 -1.23
C LEU A 4 6.29 5.49 0.29
N THR A 5 5.35 6.33 0.72
CA THR A 5 4.86 6.37 2.10
C THR A 5 3.49 5.72 2.12
N VAL A 6 3.21 4.91 3.12
CA VAL A 6 1.89 4.28 3.27
C VAL A 6 0.99 5.24 4.02
N TYR A 7 -0.15 5.60 3.44
CA TYR A 7 -1.16 6.46 4.04
C TYR A 7 -2.44 5.68 4.33
N ASN A 8 -3.11 6.03 5.42
CA ASN A 8 -4.51 5.74 5.62
C ASN A 8 -5.32 6.96 5.18
N VAL A 9 -6.14 6.77 4.15
CA VAL A 9 -7.07 7.77 3.63
C VAL A 9 -8.47 7.42 4.11
N TYR A 10 -9.12 8.36 4.77
CA TYR A 10 -10.49 8.23 5.26
C TYR A 10 -11.43 8.95 4.32
N LEU A 11 -12.44 8.24 3.84
CA LEU A 11 -13.40 8.68 2.84
C LEU A 11 -14.81 8.65 3.42
N ASP A 12 -15.63 9.61 3.02
CA ASP A 12 -17.08 9.63 3.26
C ASP A 12 -17.79 9.60 1.91
N ASP A 13 -18.60 8.57 1.65
CA ASP A 13 -19.39 8.44 0.42
C ASP A 13 -20.81 9.01 0.55
N GLY A 14 -21.10 9.72 1.65
CA GLY A 14 -22.42 10.24 1.99
C GLY A 14 -23.34 9.21 2.64
N LYS A 15 -22.91 7.94 2.78
CA LYS A 15 -23.63 6.88 3.50
C LYS A 15 -22.82 6.33 4.68
N SER A 16 -21.50 6.24 4.52
CA SER A 16 -20.60 5.64 5.48
C SER A 16 -19.21 6.25 5.39
N VAL A 17 -18.49 6.24 6.52
CA VAL A 17 -17.09 6.62 6.58
C VAL A 17 -16.24 5.35 6.60
N PHE A 18 -15.29 5.23 5.68
CA PHE A 18 -14.40 4.08 5.57
C PHE A 18 -12.95 4.49 5.31
N ARG A 19 -12.04 3.52 5.44
CA ARG A 19 -10.59 3.73 5.35
C ARG A 19 -9.97 2.90 4.24
N VAL A 20 -9.11 3.51 3.43
CA VAL A 20 -8.29 2.85 2.42
C VAL A 20 -6.80 3.05 2.75
N THR A 21 -6.01 2.00 2.68
CA THR A 21 -4.56 2.07 2.87
C THR A 21 -3.87 2.16 1.50
N VAL A 22 -3.17 3.27 1.25
CA VAL A 22 -2.61 3.61 -0.07
C VAL A 22 -1.11 3.92 0.07
N PRO A 23 -0.21 3.16 -0.59
CA PRO A 23 1.17 3.58 -0.78
C PRO A 23 1.26 4.63 -1.89
N ALA A 24 1.78 5.82 -1.58
CA ALA A 24 1.91 6.92 -2.53
C ALA A 24 3.16 7.78 -2.22
N ALA A 25 3.66 8.57 -3.19
CA ALA A 25 4.82 9.43 -2.94
C ALA A 25 4.47 10.69 -2.14
N SER A 26 3.18 11.04 -2.03
CA SER A 26 2.70 12.16 -1.23
C SER A 26 1.23 11.98 -0.79
N LYS A 27 0.77 12.78 0.18
CA LYS A 27 -0.64 12.83 0.57
C LYS A 27 -1.57 13.21 -0.59
N LYS A 28 -1.09 14.08 -1.51
CA LYS A 28 -1.85 14.48 -2.69
C LYS A 28 -2.08 13.30 -3.62
N GLU A 29 -1.01 12.58 -3.96
CA GLU A 29 -1.11 11.38 -4.80
C GLU A 29 -1.98 10.29 -4.15
N ALA A 30 -1.97 10.17 -2.82
CA ALA A 30 -2.86 9.26 -2.10
C ALA A 30 -4.35 9.68 -2.20
N ALA A 31 -4.63 11.00 -2.19
CA ALA A 31 -5.98 11.52 -2.41
C ALA A 31 -6.44 11.31 -3.86
N ASP A 32 -5.55 11.59 -4.82
CA ASP A 32 -5.83 11.41 -6.25
C ASP A 32 -6.15 9.93 -6.56
N TYR A 33 -5.47 8.97 -5.91
CA TYR A 33 -5.73 7.54 -6.07
C TYR A 33 -7.16 7.12 -5.67
N VAL A 34 -7.75 7.79 -4.69
CA VAL A 34 -9.09 7.46 -4.18
C VAL A 34 -10.19 8.37 -4.74
N GLN A 35 -9.87 9.26 -5.67
CA GLN A 35 -10.82 10.19 -6.25
C GLN A 35 -11.99 9.43 -6.90
N GLY A 36 -13.22 9.87 -6.60
CA GLY A 36 -14.45 9.24 -7.09
C GLY A 36 -15.04 8.18 -6.16
N ASN A 37 -14.35 7.81 -5.07
CA ASN A 37 -14.85 6.87 -4.06
C ASN A 37 -15.51 7.57 -2.85
N GLY A 38 -15.73 8.88 -2.93
CA GLY A 38 -16.22 9.72 -1.82
C GLY A 38 -15.31 10.92 -1.56
N ASP A 39 -15.68 11.73 -0.58
CA ASP A 39 -14.92 12.90 -0.16
C ASP A 39 -13.83 12.50 0.84
N VAL A 40 -12.61 13.00 0.63
CA VAL A 40 -11.49 12.73 1.52
C VAL A 40 -11.64 13.58 2.79
N VAL A 41 -11.85 12.90 3.92
CA VAL A 41 -12.05 13.53 5.23
C VAL A 41 -10.72 13.67 6.00
N ALA A 42 -9.82 12.68 5.87
CA ALA A 42 -8.51 12.72 6.53
C ALA A 42 -7.46 11.87 5.81
N ILE A 43 -6.20 12.29 5.89
CA ILE A 43 -5.04 11.52 5.40
C ILE A 43 -3.93 11.53 6.44
N ASN A 44 -3.66 10.35 7.00
CA ASN A 44 -2.63 10.13 8.02
C ASN A 44 -1.64 9.05 7.57
N PRO A 45 -0.35 9.14 7.92
CA PRO A 45 0.56 8.01 7.73
C PRO A 45 0.01 6.75 8.40
N ALA A 46 0.10 5.61 7.72
CA ALA A 46 -0.24 4.33 8.30
C ALA A 46 0.84 3.93 9.34
N PRO A 47 0.46 3.21 10.42
CA PRO A 47 1.45 2.74 11.40
C PRO A 47 2.46 1.75 10.78
N VAL A 48 2.04 1.02 9.74
CA VAL A 48 2.91 0.12 8.96
C VAL A 48 3.39 0.87 7.72
N GLN A 49 4.72 1.01 7.57
CA GLN A 49 5.35 1.69 6.43
C GLN A 49 6.11 0.74 5.49
N GLY A 50 6.20 -0.54 5.85
CA GLY A 50 6.92 -1.53 5.06
C GLY A 50 6.56 -2.95 5.45
N ILE A 51 6.95 -3.88 4.60
CA ILE A 51 6.65 -5.30 4.66
C ILE A 51 7.96 -6.06 4.79
N ASP A 52 8.02 -7.01 5.71
CA ASP A 52 9.15 -7.94 5.81
C ASP A 52 9.11 -8.84 4.56
N LEU A 53 10.03 -8.57 3.62
CA LEU A 53 10.06 -9.28 2.34
C LEU A 53 10.52 -10.73 2.48
N HIS A 54 11.32 -11.05 3.50
CA HIS A 54 11.73 -12.43 3.74
C HIS A 54 10.54 -13.26 4.22
N ARG A 55 9.78 -12.71 5.18
CA ARG A 55 8.55 -13.34 5.65
C ARG A 55 7.51 -13.46 4.54
N LEU A 56 7.30 -12.40 3.76
CA LEU A 56 6.38 -12.42 2.62
C LEU A 56 6.78 -13.50 1.60
N ALA A 57 8.05 -13.58 1.23
CA ALA A 57 8.54 -14.59 0.30
C ALA A 57 8.32 -16.02 0.83
N TYR A 58 8.55 -16.23 2.13
CA TYR A 58 8.28 -17.52 2.79
C TYR A 58 6.79 -17.88 2.73
N ASP A 59 5.91 -16.95 3.12
CA ASP A 59 4.46 -17.18 3.15
C ASP A 59 3.91 -17.41 1.73
N LEU A 60 4.32 -16.62 0.73
CA LEU A 60 3.92 -16.82 -0.68
C LEU A 60 4.35 -18.19 -1.21
N LYS A 61 5.58 -18.63 -0.92
CA LYS A 61 6.07 -19.96 -1.29
C LYS A 61 5.30 -21.07 -0.60
N SER A 62 4.91 -20.88 0.66
CA SER A 62 4.07 -21.86 1.38
C SER A 62 2.69 -22.04 0.73
N CYS A 63 2.19 -21.00 0.06
CA CYS A 63 0.99 -21.03 -0.77
C CYS A 63 1.24 -21.50 -2.21
N GLN A 64 2.40 -22.11 -2.50
CA GLN A 64 2.77 -22.65 -3.82
C GLN A 64 2.85 -21.63 -4.96
N TRP A 65 3.10 -20.35 -4.65
CA TRP A 65 3.38 -19.34 -5.67
C TRP A 65 4.69 -19.67 -6.39
N SER A 66 4.77 -19.38 -7.70
CA SER A 66 5.99 -19.60 -8.47
C SER A 66 7.11 -18.66 -8.00
N GLN A 67 8.37 -19.08 -8.16
CA GLN A 67 9.50 -18.20 -7.84
C GLN A 67 9.46 -16.90 -8.64
N THR A 68 8.97 -16.95 -9.89
CA THR A 68 8.80 -15.77 -10.74
C THR A 68 7.82 -14.77 -10.13
N ASP A 69 6.67 -15.21 -9.63
CA ASP A 69 5.68 -14.31 -9.02
C ASP A 69 6.21 -13.70 -7.71
N VAL A 70 6.87 -14.53 -6.89
CA VAL A 70 7.51 -14.08 -5.64
C VAL A 70 8.58 -13.02 -5.94
N ASP A 71 9.40 -13.24 -6.96
CA ASP A 71 10.43 -12.28 -7.39
C ASP A 71 9.81 -10.96 -7.88
N ILE A 72 8.77 -11.02 -8.70
CA ILE A 72 8.09 -9.83 -9.21
C ILE A 72 7.52 -9.00 -8.05
N ILE A 73 6.83 -9.63 -7.11
CA ILE A 73 6.20 -8.94 -5.97
C ILE A 73 7.28 -8.33 -5.07
N THR A 74 8.24 -9.13 -4.61
CA THR A 74 9.24 -8.67 -3.64
C THR A 74 10.17 -7.61 -4.22
N ARG A 75 10.61 -7.74 -5.48
CA ARG A 75 11.44 -6.73 -6.14
C ARG A 75 10.68 -5.43 -6.38
N THR A 76 9.39 -5.49 -6.71
CA THR A 76 8.55 -4.28 -6.86
C THR A 76 8.40 -3.55 -5.52
N LEU A 77 8.12 -4.28 -4.44
CA LEU A 77 7.99 -3.69 -3.10
C LEU A 77 9.32 -3.04 -2.66
N ALA A 78 10.45 -3.71 -2.85
CA ALA A 78 11.77 -3.15 -2.57
C ALA A 78 12.08 -1.92 -3.44
N ALA A 79 11.75 -1.96 -4.74
CA ALA A 79 11.95 -0.82 -5.63
C ALA A 79 11.14 0.42 -5.23
N CYS A 80 9.99 0.20 -4.59
CA CYS A 80 9.13 1.24 -3.99
C CYS A 80 9.57 1.65 -2.57
N GLY A 81 10.61 1.03 -2.00
CA GLY A 81 11.09 1.27 -0.63
C GLY A 81 10.07 0.90 0.45
N LEU A 82 9.25 -0.11 0.18
CA LEU A 82 8.24 -0.68 1.09
C LEU A 82 8.74 -1.96 1.79
N ASP A 83 10.05 -2.20 1.79
CA ASP A 83 10.71 -3.23 2.57
C ASP A 83 11.06 -2.74 3.99
N ARG A 84 11.09 -3.65 4.97
CA ARG A 84 11.55 -3.38 6.34
C ARG A 84 12.32 -4.55 6.93
#